data_AF-A0AAV6BI05-F1
#
_entry.id   AF-A0AAV6BI05-F1
#
_cell.length_a   1.000
_cell.length_b   1.000
_cell.length_c   1.000
_cell.angle_alpha   90.00
_cell.angle_beta   90.00
_cell.angle_gamma   90.00
#
_symmetry.space_group_name_H-M   'P 1'
#
loop_
_entity.id
_entity.type
_entity.pdbx_description
1 polymer ?
#
loop_
_entity_poly.entity_id
_entity_poly.type
_entity_poly.pdbx_seq_one_letter_code
_entity_poly.pdbx_strand_id
1 'polypeptide(L)'
;MANAHGHLPKADPAALTPELRRRLDVWFEKAYRDDNLFLTLAREPAVLECFLAWVSLSYTDRSRLDPKLVELCRIRLATRNACVH
;
A
#
# COMPACT_ATOMS: atom_id res chain seq x y z
N MET A 1 11.81 -10.54 -4.40
CA MET A 1 12.87 -9.91 -5.22
C MET A 1 12.56 -8.43 -5.39
N ALA A 2 13.54 -7.55 -5.21
CA ALA A 2 13.41 -6.13 -5.53
C ALA A 2 13.12 -5.97 -7.04
N ASN A 3 12.15 -5.16 -7.44
CA ASN A 3 12.00 -4.79 -8.85
C ASN A 3 13.06 -3.73 -9.23
N ALA A 4 13.15 -3.35 -10.50
CA ALA A 4 14.13 -2.38 -11.01
C ALA A 4 14.08 -0.98 -10.34
N HIS A 5 13.11 -0.74 -9.46
CA HIS A 5 12.87 0.54 -8.78
C HIS A 5 12.92 0.43 -7.25
N GLY A 6 13.05 -0.79 -6.69
CA GLY A 6 13.00 -1.02 -5.25
C GLY A 6 14.37 -1.28 -4.66
N HIS A 7 14.82 -0.46 -3.71
CA HIS A 7 16.05 -0.73 -2.95
C HIS A 7 15.83 -1.72 -1.81
N LEU A 8 14.56 -1.94 -1.42
CA LEU A 8 14.19 -2.89 -0.38
C LEU A 8 13.74 -4.22 -1.00
N PRO A 9 14.15 -5.35 -0.41
CA PRO A 9 13.61 -6.64 -0.81
C PRO A 9 12.11 -6.72 -0.51
N LYS A 10 11.39 -7.53 -1.30
CA LYS A 10 9.97 -7.88 -1.08
C LYS A 10 9.82 -9.16 -0.28
N ALA A 11 8.68 -9.33 0.37
CA ALA A 11 8.22 -10.63 0.84
C ALA A 11 8.07 -11.60 -0.35
N ASP A 12 8.32 -12.88 -0.12
CA ASP A 12 8.06 -13.91 -1.11
C ASP A 12 6.55 -14.20 -1.16
N PRO A 13 5.86 -13.97 -2.30
CA PRO A 13 4.43 -14.27 -2.44
C PRO A 13 4.08 -15.70 -2.04
N ALA A 14 4.95 -16.67 -2.34
CA ALA A 14 4.72 -18.09 -2.06
C ALA A 14 4.75 -18.42 -0.57
N ALA A 15 5.51 -17.64 0.22
CA ALA A 15 5.66 -17.80 1.66
C ALA A 15 4.66 -16.97 2.49
N LEU A 16 3.80 -16.16 1.85
CA LEU A 16 2.78 -15.38 2.56
C LEU A 16 1.81 -16.28 3.34
N THR A 17 1.40 -15.82 4.51
CA THR A 17 0.31 -16.44 5.27
C THR A 17 -0.99 -16.37 4.46
N PRO A 18 -1.97 -17.27 4.70
CA PRO A 18 -3.25 -17.26 3.98
C PRO A 18 -3.97 -15.91 4.06
N GLU A 19 -3.89 -15.24 5.21
CA GLU A 19 -4.50 -13.93 5.41
C GLU A 19 -3.84 -12.83 4.57
N LEU A 20 -2.50 -12.80 4.52
CA LEU A 20 -1.77 -11.83 3.70
C LEU A 20 -1.99 -12.08 2.21
N ARG A 21 -2.13 -13.34 1.79
CA ARG A 21 -2.46 -13.68 0.40
C ARG A 21 -3.84 -13.17 0.01
N ARG A 22 -4.85 -13.41 0.85
CA ARG A 22 -6.21 -12.87 0.64
C ARG A 22 -6.22 -11.34 0.52
N ARG A 23 -5.43 -10.66 1.35
CA ARG A 23 -5.31 -9.19 1.29
C ARG A 23 -4.59 -8.70 0.04
N LEU A 24 -3.60 -9.44 -0.43
CA LEU A 24 -2.93 -9.16 -1.70
C LEU A 24 -3.89 -9.31 -2.88
N ASP A 25 -4.79 -10.30 -2.86
CA ASP A 25 -5.82 -10.45 -3.90
C ASP A 25 -6.77 -9.23 -3.91
N VAL A 26 -7.22 -8.78 -2.74
CA VAL A 26 -8.04 -7.57 -2.60
C VAL A 26 -7.28 -6.31 -3.04
N TRP A 27 -5.98 -6.25 -2.77
CA TRP A 27 -5.11 -5.15 -3.21
C TRP A 27 -5.09 -5.02 -4.73
N PHE A 28 -4.93 -6.14 -5.45
CA PHE A 28 -4.98 -6.16 -6.91
C PHE A 28 -6.36 -5.79 -7.47
N GLU A 29 -7.43 -6.15 -6.78
CA GLU A 29 -8.79 -5.81 -7.19
C GLU A 29 -9.09 -4.30 -7.02
N LYS A 30 -8.61 -3.69 -5.93
CA LYS A 30 -9.13 -2.40 -5.45
C LYS A 30 -8.14 -1.24 -5.45
N ALA A 31 -6.83 -1.50 -5.40
CA ALA A 31 -5.84 -0.47 -5.12
C ALA A 31 -4.91 -0.22 -6.32
N TYR A 32 -4.06 -1.19 -6.64
CA TYR A 32 -3.01 -1.04 -7.65
C TYR A 32 -2.83 -2.32 -8.47
N ARG A 33 -2.30 -2.16 -9.69
CA ARG A 33 -1.98 -3.29 -10.58
C ARG A 33 -0.66 -3.97 -10.21
N ASP A 34 0.21 -3.28 -9.48
CA ASP A 34 1.49 -3.82 -9.00
C ASP A 34 1.41 -4.23 -7.52
N ASP A 35 2.36 -5.07 -7.12
CA ASP A 35 2.50 -5.60 -5.77
C ASP A 35 3.55 -4.87 -4.92
N ASN A 36 4.13 -3.78 -5.44
CA ASN A 36 5.42 -3.29 -5.02
C ASN A 36 5.37 -2.78 -3.58
N LEU A 37 4.41 -1.89 -3.28
CA LEU A 37 4.20 -1.36 -1.94
C LEU A 37 3.76 -2.47 -0.98
N PHE A 38 2.79 -3.28 -1.39
CA PHE A 38 2.20 -4.32 -0.54
C PHE A 38 3.26 -5.34 -0.10
N LEU A 39 3.98 -5.95 -1.04
CA LEU A 39 4.96 -6.99 -0.73
C LEU A 39 6.23 -6.43 -0.06
N THR A 40 6.57 -5.17 -0.28
CA THR A 40 7.66 -4.53 0.47
C THR A 40 7.29 -4.42 1.95
N LEU A 41 6.08 -3.93 2.25
CA LEU A 41 5.60 -3.81 3.64
C LEU A 41 5.25 -5.16 4.28
N ALA A 42 4.80 -6.14 3.50
CA ALA A 42 4.44 -7.47 3.99
C ALA A 42 5.61 -8.25 4.61
N ARG A 43 6.85 -7.80 4.43
CA ARG A 43 8.01 -8.33 5.16
C ARG A 43 7.90 -8.14 6.66
N GLU A 44 7.25 -7.05 7.08
CA GLU A 44 6.96 -6.73 8.46
C GLU A 44 5.44 -6.57 8.60
N PRO A 45 4.69 -7.66 8.84
CA PRO A 45 3.23 -7.64 8.78
C PRO A 45 2.59 -6.54 9.63
N ALA A 46 3.16 -6.22 10.80
CA ALA A 46 2.68 -5.14 11.65
C ALA A 46 2.74 -3.75 10.96
N VAL A 47 3.76 -3.49 10.13
CA VAL A 47 3.88 -2.25 9.37
C VAL A 47 2.82 -2.19 8.27
N LEU A 48 2.59 -3.30 7.57
CA LEU A 48 1.52 -3.40 6.59
C LEU A 48 0.14 -3.19 7.23
N GLU A 49 -0.11 -3.75 8.41
CA GLU A 49 -1.34 -3.51 9.18
C GLU A 49 -1.55 -2.03 9.50
N CYS A 50 -0.53 -1.34 10.01
CA CYS A 50 -0.60 0.09 10.27
C CYS A 50 -0.91 0.89 8.99
N PHE A 51 -0.27 0.54 7.87
CA PHE A 51 -0.52 1.18 6.59
C PHE A 51 -1.97 0.98 6.12
N LEU A 52 -2.48 -0.26 6.14
CA LEU A 52 -3.85 -0.56 5.71
C LEU A 52 -4.90 0.09 6.61
N ALA A 53 -4.63 0.18 7.92
CA ALA A 53 -5.48 0.91 8.86
C ALA A 53 -5.53 2.41 8.54
N TRP A 54 -4.38 3.02 8.20
CA TRP A 54 -4.32 4.41 7.77
C TRP A 54 -5.05 4.64 6.44
N VAL A 55 -4.88 3.75 5.47
CA VAL A 55 -5.61 3.81 4.18
C VAL A 55 -7.11 3.72 4.43
N SER A 56 -7.56 2.81 5.30
CA SER A 56 -8.97 2.69 5.66
C SER A 56 -9.49 3.99 6.29
N LEU A 57 -8.77 4.59 7.24
CA LEU A 57 -9.16 5.87 7.83
C LEU A 57 -9.26 7.00 6.78
N SER A 58 -8.35 7.01 5.82
CA SER A 58 -8.14 8.14 4.90
C SER A 58 -9.03 8.10 3.66
N TYR A 59 -9.37 6.91 3.16
CA TYR A 59 -10.06 6.73 1.87
C TYR A 59 -11.43 6.05 1.98
N THR A 60 -11.89 5.71 3.18
CA THR A 60 -13.24 5.15 3.41
C THR A 60 -14.07 6.10 4.27
N ASP A 61 -15.31 5.70 4.54
CA ASP A 61 -16.28 6.40 5.39
C ASP A 61 -15.96 6.32 6.90
N ARG A 62 -14.83 5.73 7.28
CA ARG A 62 -14.38 5.65 8.68
C ARG A 62 -13.94 6.98 9.30
N SER A 63 -13.77 8.03 8.48
CA SER A 63 -13.50 9.38 8.97
C SER A 63 -14.36 10.41 8.25
N ARG A 64 -14.29 11.67 8.70
CA ARG A 64 -14.97 12.80 8.05
C ARG A 64 -14.14 13.43 6.92
N LEU A 65 -13.03 12.80 6.54
CA LEU A 65 -12.17 13.29 5.46
C LEU A 65 -12.83 12.96 4.12
N ASP A 66 -12.84 13.93 3.20
CA ASP A 66 -13.23 13.66 1.81
C ASP A 66 -12.10 12.86 1.12
N PRO A 67 -12.35 11.63 0.65
CA PRO A 67 -11.32 10.80 0.01
C PRO A 67 -10.67 11.46 -1.21
N LYS A 68 -11.42 12.26 -1.98
CA LYS A 68 -10.89 12.98 -3.15
C LYS A 68 -9.97 14.12 -2.73
N LEU A 69 -10.30 14.82 -1.64
CA LEU A 69 -9.43 15.86 -1.10
C LEU A 69 -8.14 15.27 -0.53
N VAL A 70 -8.23 14.13 0.17
CA VAL A 70 -7.07 13.38 0.65
C VAL A 70 -6.16 12.97 -0.51
N GLU A 71 -6.73 12.48 -1.61
CA GLU A 71 -5.96 12.10 -2.79
C GLU A 71 -5.24 13.30 -3.43
N LEU A 72 -5.90 14.47 -3.52
CA LEU A 72 -5.24 15.70 -3.99
C LEU A 72 -4.07 16.11 -3.10
N CYS A 73 -4.24 16.02 -1.77
CA CYS A 73 -3.16 16.25 -0.81
C CYS A 73 -2.01 15.24 -1.00
N ARG A 74 -2.33 13.96 -1.19
CA ARG A 74 -1.34 12.90 -1.44
C ARG A 74 -0.53 13.20 -2.70
N ILE A 75 -1.18 13.51 -3.82
CA ILE A 75 -0.52 13.84 -5.09
C ILE A 75 0.38 15.06 -4.91
N ARG A 76 -0.14 16.15 -4.32
CA ARG A 76 0.64 17.37 -4.08
C ARG A 76 1.90 17.09 -3.25
N LEU A 77 1.77 16.31 -2.17
CA LEU A 77 2.89 15.97 -1.30
C LEU A 77 3.87 15.00 -1.97
N ALA A 78 3.39 14.02 -2.72
CA ALA A 78 4.23 13.10 -3.48
C ALA A 78 5.06 13.87 -4.52
N THR A 79 4.44 14.77 -5.29
CA THR A 79 5.13 15.63 -6.25
C THR A 79 6.17 16.52 -5.57
N ARG A 80 5.80 17.17 -4.45
CA ARG A 80 6.74 18.03 -3.70
C ARG A 80 7.95 17.25 -3.20
N ASN A 81 7.76 15.99 -2.81
CA ASN A 81 8.82 15.12 -2.28
C ASN A 81 9.51 14.27 -3.37
N ALA A 82 9.21 14.49 -4.65
CA ALA A 82 9.70 13.66 -5.76
C ALA A 82 9.48 12.15 -5.55
N CYS A 83 8.38 11.79 -4.88
CA CYS A 83 7.98 10.40 -4.69
C CYS A 83 7.36 9.90 -5.99
N VAL A 84 8.09 9.02 -6.66
CA VAL A 84 7.66 8.41 -7.93
C VAL A 84 6.87 7.13 -7.64
N HIS A 85 5.82 6.91 -8.43
CA HIS A 85 5.06 5.66 -8.46
C HIS A 85 5.68 4.69 -9.45
#